data_AF-A0A2E5LTV1-F1
#
_entry.id   AF-A0A2E5LTV1-F1
#
_cell.length_a   1.000
_cell.length_b   1.000
_cell.length_c   1.000
_cell.angle_alpha   90.00
_cell.angle_beta   90.00
_cell.angle_gamma   90.00
#
_symmetry.space_group_name_H-M   'P 1'
#
loop_
_entity.id
_entity.type
_entity.pdbx_description
1 polymer ?
#
loop_
_entity_poly.entity_id
_entity_poly.type
_entity_poly.pdbx_seq_one_letter_code
_entity_poly.pdbx_strand_id
1 'polypeptide(L)'
;MKKILLSTLFLSTISFGQDCSQIFFSEYVEGWSNNKALEIYNPTGESIDLSSYSISRYANGGTSPSTTQLSGIISPYGTFVIGLDKQDPDGEGFEAPLWDGYYTYTDSITGEEVTTDYDINYDLQGKINLFLNPIYYFGTDADSSAAYPTTMYFNGNDAITLEILGAGIVVDLIGKVGEDPGASWTDSDGNYWTKDHTLRRKDNILSGVNLNPTLFDPTLEWDSLPANTFNGLGTHDCKCGSSNISEINSDFKIYPNPVRMKEKVFISNKYTVNEINIYNQLGKLISTNKYNSNNIIVDISNFTSGIYFVSLKDQTGIKTRTIVLENE
;
A
#
# COMPACT_ATOMS: atom_id res chain seq x y z
N MET A 1 60.15 -3.00 27.16
CA MET A 1 59.27 -3.40 26.04
C MET A 1 57.83 -3.30 26.51
N LYS A 2 57.11 -2.23 26.14
CA LYS A 2 55.71 -2.04 26.55
C LYS A 2 54.83 -2.97 25.69
N LYS A 3 54.15 -3.93 26.32
CA LYS A 3 53.16 -4.80 25.66
C LYS A 3 51.89 -3.99 25.43
N ILE A 4 51.57 -3.71 24.17
CA ILE A 4 50.30 -3.10 23.76
C ILE A 4 49.26 -4.22 23.73
N LEU A 5 48.25 -4.13 24.59
CA LEU A 5 47.09 -5.02 24.58
C LEU A 5 46.21 -4.62 23.39
N LEU A 6 46.08 -5.51 22.40
CA LEU A 6 45.19 -5.33 21.26
C LEU A 6 43.78 -5.76 21.70
N SER A 7 42.95 -4.79 22.07
CA SER A 7 41.52 -4.99 22.33
C SER A 7 40.81 -5.25 21.00
N THR A 8 40.36 -6.48 20.77
CA THR A 8 39.49 -6.83 19.65
C THR A 8 38.08 -6.32 19.94
N LEU A 9 37.72 -5.19 19.33
CA LEU A 9 36.37 -4.66 19.32
C LEU A 9 35.51 -5.59 18.45
N PHE A 10 34.63 -6.39 19.08
CA PHE A 10 33.59 -7.11 18.35
C PHE A 10 32.57 -6.07 17.86
N LEU A 11 32.62 -5.76 16.57
CA LEU A 11 31.62 -4.91 15.92
C LEU A 11 30.37 -5.79 15.70
N SER A 12 29.43 -5.73 16.64
CA SER A 12 28.10 -6.30 16.43
C SER A 12 27.40 -5.51 15.33
N THR A 13 27.23 -6.10 14.15
CA THR A 13 26.32 -5.56 13.15
C THR A 13 24.90 -5.65 13.68
N ILE A 14 24.35 -4.52 14.12
CA ILE A 14 22.91 -4.39 14.38
C ILE A 14 22.25 -4.52 13.00
N SER A 15 21.68 -5.69 12.73
CA SER A 15 20.74 -5.84 11.64
C SER A 15 19.46 -5.12 12.08
N PHE A 16 19.22 -3.92 11.56
CA PHE A 16 17.90 -3.30 11.63
C PHE A 16 16.96 -4.19 10.82
N GLY A 17 16.25 -5.10 11.50
CA GLY A 17 15.18 -5.84 10.88
C GLY A 17 14.12 -4.85 10.41
N GLN A 18 13.72 -4.96 9.13
CA GLN A 18 12.57 -4.25 8.59
C GLN A 18 11.34 -4.72 9.38
N ASP A 19 10.81 -3.89 10.28
CA ASP A 19 9.57 -4.21 10.99
C ASP A 19 8.39 -3.92 10.07
N CYS A 20 7.86 -4.97 9.47
CA CYS A 20 6.77 -4.96 8.52
C CYS A 20 5.65 -5.87 9.01
N SER A 21 5.47 -5.92 10.33
CA SER A 21 4.66 -6.92 11.01
C SER A 21 3.25 -6.46 11.33
N GLN A 22 2.97 -5.16 11.23
CA GLN A 22 1.72 -4.53 11.64
C GLN A 22 1.20 -3.57 10.57
N ILE A 23 -0.11 -3.43 10.51
CA ILE A 23 -0.76 -2.38 9.70
C ILE A 23 -0.40 -0.99 10.23
N PHE A 24 -0.43 0.02 9.36
CA PHE A 24 -0.18 1.41 9.76
C PHE A 24 -0.92 2.37 8.82
N PHE A 25 -1.07 3.64 9.20
CA PHE A 25 -1.68 4.66 8.35
C PHE A 25 -0.75 5.02 7.18
N SER A 26 -1.25 4.91 5.97
CA SER A 26 -0.53 5.27 4.74
C SER A 26 -0.94 6.61 4.15
N GLU A 27 -2.17 7.08 4.40
CA GLU A 27 -2.65 8.38 3.94
C GLU A 27 -3.64 8.97 4.96
N TYR A 28 -3.59 10.28 5.15
CA TYR A 28 -4.50 11.06 5.98
C TYR A 28 -5.00 12.24 5.14
N VAL A 29 -6.31 12.40 5.06
CA VAL A 29 -6.95 13.42 4.23
C VAL A 29 -7.78 14.31 5.12
N GLU A 30 -7.32 15.55 5.32
CA GLU A 30 -8.10 16.65 5.88
C GLU A 30 -8.32 17.67 4.75
N GLY A 31 -9.30 17.35 3.91
CA GLY A 31 -9.71 18.18 2.79
C GLY A 31 -10.77 19.20 3.19
N TRP A 32 -11.19 20.02 2.22
CA TRP A 32 -12.22 21.02 2.44
C TRP A 32 -13.57 20.38 2.77
N SER A 33 -14.36 21.10 3.57
CA SER A 33 -15.70 20.65 3.98
C SER A 33 -15.63 19.25 4.60
N ASN A 34 -16.39 18.31 4.05
CA ASN A 34 -16.55 16.96 4.53
C ASN A 34 -15.48 15.97 4.02
N ASN A 35 -14.56 16.39 3.15
CA ASN A 35 -13.53 15.51 2.58
C ASN A 35 -12.56 15.03 3.66
N LYS A 36 -12.88 13.90 4.29
CA LYS A 36 -12.15 13.30 5.39
C LYS A 36 -11.93 11.82 5.12
N ALA A 37 -10.67 11.40 5.10
CA ALA A 37 -10.32 9.99 4.92
C ALA A 37 -9.03 9.60 5.65
N LEU A 38 -8.96 8.32 5.99
CA LEU A 38 -7.78 7.66 6.54
C LEU A 38 -7.54 6.39 5.72
N GLU A 39 -6.31 6.19 5.26
CA GLU A 39 -5.91 4.94 4.61
C GLU A 39 -5.01 4.13 5.52
N ILE A 40 -5.27 2.83 5.60
CA ILE A 40 -4.45 1.86 6.31
C ILE A 40 -3.78 0.95 5.29
N TYR A 41 -2.47 0.73 5.42
CA TYR A 41 -1.70 -0.21 4.63
C TYR A 41 -1.36 -1.47 5.42
N ASN A 42 -1.41 -2.63 4.74
CA ASN A 42 -0.97 -3.92 5.25
C ASN A 42 0.40 -4.29 4.66
N PRO A 43 1.52 -4.12 5.38
CA PRO A 43 2.85 -4.50 4.89
C PRO A 43 3.13 -6.01 4.94
N THR A 44 2.20 -6.83 5.44
CA THR A 44 2.42 -8.25 5.67
C THR A 44 2.06 -9.09 4.44
N GLY A 45 2.58 -10.32 4.40
CA GLY A 45 2.25 -11.31 3.37
C GLY A 45 0.90 -12.02 3.58
N GLU A 46 0.13 -11.65 4.60
CA GLU A 46 -1.14 -12.30 4.96
C GLU A 46 -2.29 -11.28 4.98
N SER A 47 -3.52 -11.76 4.75
CA SER A 47 -4.70 -10.89 4.87
C SER A 47 -4.98 -10.58 6.34
N ILE A 48 -5.42 -9.35 6.63
CA ILE A 48 -5.72 -8.88 7.98
C ILE A 48 -7.20 -8.52 8.11
N ASP A 49 -7.86 -9.06 9.12
CA ASP A 49 -9.25 -8.76 9.48
C ASP A 49 -9.31 -7.54 10.41
N LEU A 50 -9.90 -6.46 9.92
CA LEU A 50 -10.02 -5.18 10.61
C LEU A 50 -11.04 -5.20 11.76
N SER A 51 -11.86 -6.24 11.90
CA SER A 51 -12.78 -6.36 13.04
C SER A 51 -12.07 -6.41 14.39
N SER A 52 -10.77 -6.72 14.40
CA SER A 52 -9.90 -6.70 15.57
C SER A 52 -9.28 -5.33 15.88
N TYR A 53 -9.55 -4.31 15.06
CA TYR A 53 -8.95 -2.98 15.17
C TYR A 53 -9.99 -1.87 15.36
N SER A 54 -9.53 -0.75 15.90
CA SER A 54 -10.29 0.49 16.05
C SER A 54 -9.46 1.71 15.73
N ILE A 55 -10.14 2.80 15.37
CA ILE A 55 -9.53 4.13 15.29
C ILE A 55 -10.12 5.00 16.41
N SER A 56 -9.25 5.72 17.11
CA SER A 56 -9.66 6.64 18.17
C SER A 56 -9.19 8.05 17.85
N ARG A 57 -10.11 9.02 17.90
CA ARG A 57 -9.80 10.45 17.78
C ARG A 57 -9.75 11.09 19.16
N TYR A 58 -8.75 11.93 19.39
CA TYR A 58 -8.57 12.74 20.58
C TYR A 58 -8.68 14.21 20.18
N ALA A 59 -9.79 14.84 20.55
CA ALA A 59 -10.13 16.18 20.09
C ALA A 59 -9.28 17.24 20.78
N ASN A 60 -8.68 18.17 20.01
CA ASN A 60 -8.10 19.42 20.53
C ASN A 60 -7.19 19.25 21.76
N GLY A 61 -6.25 18.30 21.73
CA GLY A 61 -5.36 18.00 22.86
C GLY A 61 -6.01 17.27 24.04
N GLY A 62 -7.21 16.72 23.86
CA GLY A 62 -7.88 15.88 24.84
C GLY A 62 -7.20 14.52 25.05
N THR A 63 -7.62 13.84 26.12
CA THR A 63 -7.18 12.48 26.48
C THR A 63 -8.32 11.46 26.49
N SER A 64 -9.56 11.92 26.25
CA SER A 64 -10.73 11.06 26.13
C SER A 64 -10.98 10.74 24.65
N PRO A 65 -10.95 9.45 24.25
CA PRO A 65 -11.09 9.09 22.86
C PRO A 65 -12.55 9.06 22.40
N SER A 66 -12.78 9.43 21.14
CA SER A 66 -13.94 9.02 20.35
C SER A 66 -13.53 7.84 19.46
N THR A 67 -13.89 6.62 19.87
CA THR A 67 -13.44 5.37 19.23
C THR A 67 -14.49 4.77 18.32
N THR A 68 -14.08 4.34 17.13
CA THR A 68 -14.89 3.54 16.21
C THR A 68 -14.19 2.22 15.90
N GLN A 69 -14.91 1.09 16.04
CA GLN A 69 -14.43 -0.23 15.60
C GLN A 69 -14.44 -0.32 14.08
N LEU A 70 -13.39 -0.91 13.51
CA LEU A 70 -13.30 -1.15 12.08
C LEU A 70 -13.94 -2.48 11.68
N SER A 71 -14.10 -2.67 10.38
CA SER A 71 -14.54 -3.94 9.78
C SER A 71 -13.99 -4.07 8.37
N GLY A 72 -14.01 -5.28 7.81
CA GLY A 72 -13.46 -5.57 6.49
C GLY A 72 -12.13 -6.31 6.55
N ILE A 73 -11.57 -6.61 5.38
CA ILE A 73 -10.34 -7.37 5.24
C ILE A 73 -9.38 -6.59 4.34
N ILE A 74 -8.15 -6.42 4.79
CA ILE A 74 -7.06 -5.89 3.95
C ILE A 74 -6.28 -7.08 3.38
N SER A 75 -6.11 -7.11 2.06
CA SER A 75 -5.27 -8.11 1.40
C SER A 75 -3.78 -7.91 1.75
N PRO A 76 -2.92 -8.93 1.60
CA PRO A 76 -1.46 -8.74 1.66
C PRO A 76 -1.01 -7.58 0.76
N TYR A 77 -0.16 -6.69 1.27
CA TYR A 77 0.35 -5.53 0.54
C TYR A 77 -0.75 -4.61 -0.03
N GLY A 78 -1.98 -4.70 0.50
CA GLY A 78 -3.11 -3.88 0.10
C GLY A 78 -3.32 -2.68 1.03
N THR A 79 -4.16 -1.76 0.59
CA THR A 79 -4.66 -0.67 1.44
C THR A 79 -6.15 -0.80 1.70
N PHE A 80 -6.64 -0.06 2.69
CA PHE A 80 -8.04 0.04 3.05
C PHE A 80 -8.36 1.49 3.44
N VAL A 81 -9.26 2.11 2.69
CA VAL A 81 -9.62 3.53 2.83
C VAL A 81 -10.90 3.65 3.64
N ILE A 82 -10.84 4.40 4.73
CA ILE A 82 -11.96 4.78 5.57
C ILE A 82 -12.31 6.23 5.26
N GLY A 83 -13.59 6.51 5.05
CA GLY A 83 -14.10 7.86 4.81
C GLY A 83 -15.15 8.29 5.83
N LEU A 84 -15.30 9.60 6.02
CA LEU A 84 -16.42 10.16 6.76
C LEU A 84 -17.74 9.87 6.00
N ASP A 85 -18.73 9.34 6.69
CA ASP A 85 -20.03 9.07 6.09
C ASP A 85 -20.87 10.36 6.03
N LYS A 86 -20.90 10.93 4.83
CA LYS A 86 -21.73 12.07 4.43
C LYS A 86 -22.52 11.74 3.18
N GLN A 87 -22.74 10.45 2.93
CA GLN A 87 -23.59 10.03 1.84
C GLN A 87 -24.99 10.53 2.16
N ASP A 88 -25.61 11.25 1.23
CA ASP A 88 -26.93 11.84 1.41
C ASP A 88 -27.93 10.74 1.78
N PRO A 89 -28.44 10.69 3.03
CA PRO A 89 -29.31 9.62 3.46
C PRO A 89 -30.68 9.66 2.78
N ASP A 90 -31.11 10.84 2.29
CA ASP A 90 -32.49 11.12 1.92
C ASP A 90 -32.66 11.81 0.54
N GLY A 91 -31.59 12.23 -0.13
CA GLY A 91 -31.60 12.73 -1.52
C GLY A 91 -32.07 14.17 -1.72
N GLU A 92 -32.35 14.93 -0.65
CA GLU A 92 -33.18 16.14 -0.72
C GLU A 92 -32.52 17.39 -0.09
N GLY A 93 -31.22 17.39 0.23
CA GLY A 93 -30.59 18.57 0.84
C GLY A 93 -29.05 18.61 0.85
N PHE A 94 -28.50 19.81 0.66
CA PHE A 94 -27.07 20.07 0.57
C PHE A 94 -26.36 20.03 1.93
N GLU A 95 -25.75 18.90 2.26
CA GLU A 95 -24.40 18.94 2.80
C GLU A 95 -23.44 18.63 1.65
N ALA A 96 -22.42 19.48 1.43
CA ALA A 96 -21.49 19.25 0.32
C ALA A 96 -20.95 17.81 0.43
N PRO A 97 -21.16 16.98 -0.60
CA PRO A 97 -20.80 15.59 -0.52
C PRO A 97 -19.28 15.46 -0.45
N LEU A 98 -18.81 14.31 0.03
CA LEU A 98 -17.48 13.86 -0.33
C LEU A 98 -17.35 13.95 -1.85
N TRP A 99 -16.25 14.48 -2.37
CA TRP A 99 -16.13 14.61 -3.83
C TRP A 99 -16.22 13.24 -4.52
N ASP A 100 -16.99 13.18 -5.60
CA ASP A 100 -17.32 11.98 -6.38
C ASP A 100 -16.67 11.99 -7.78
N GLY A 101 -15.69 12.88 -7.97
CA GLY A 101 -15.01 13.08 -9.24
C GLY A 101 -15.73 14.04 -10.17
N TYR A 102 -16.95 14.49 -9.84
CA TYR A 102 -17.63 15.55 -10.57
C TYR A 102 -17.53 16.87 -9.81
N TYR A 103 -17.34 17.97 -10.54
CA TYR A 103 -17.39 19.31 -9.96
C TYR A 103 -18.58 20.06 -10.55
N THR A 104 -19.54 20.43 -9.69
CA THR A 104 -20.70 21.24 -10.08
C THR A 104 -20.53 22.66 -9.57
N TYR A 105 -20.69 23.63 -10.46
CA TYR A 105 -20.68 25.05 -10.12
C TYR A 105 -21.83 25.77 -10.83
N THR A 106 -22.25 26.89 -10.27
CA THR A 106 -23.20 27.79 -10.93
C THR A 106 -22.43 28.74 -11.84
N ASP A 107 -22.74 28.72 -13.14
CA ASP A 107 -22.17 29.67 -14.08
C ASP A 107 -22.59 31.10 -13.70
N SER A 108 -21.61 31.97 -13.45
CA SER A 108 -21.85 33.34 -12.97
C SER A 108 -22.54 34.26 -13.98
N ILE A 109 -22.60 33.86 -15.25
CA ILE A 109 -23.19 34.61 -16.36
C ILE A 109 -24.61 34.12 -16.63
N THR A 110 -24.82 32.80 -16.70
CA THR A 110 -26.13 32.21 -17.03
C THR A 110 -26.97 31.86 -15.81
N GLY A 111 -26.34 31.66 -14.65
CA GLY A 111 -27.00 31.18 -13.43
C GLY A 111 -27.37 29.69 -13.49
N GLU A 112 -26.92 28.96 -14.52
CA GLU A 112 -27.18 27.53 -14.66
C GLU A 112 -26.13 26.71 -13.91
N GLU A 113 -26.52 25.54 -13.39
CA GLU A 113 -25.57 24.57 -12.85
C GLU A 113 -24.86 23.84 -13.98
N VAL A 114 -23.53 23.84 -13.92
CA VAL A 114 -22.64 23.15 -14.86
C VAL A 114 -21.84 22.12 -14.08
N THR A 115 -21.96 20.86 -14.47
CA THR A 115 -21.16 19.76 -13.96
C THR A 115 -20.02 19.46 -14.94
N THR A 116 -18.79 19.41 -14.44
CA THR A 116 -17.60 19.08 -15.24
C THR A 116 -17.55 17.60 -15.60
N ASP A 117 -16.65 17.24 -16.51
CA ASP A 117 -16.30 15.84 -16.74
C ASP A 117 -15.73 15.20 -15.47
N TYR A 118 -15.93 13.88 -15.37
CA TYR A 118 -15.39 13.07 -14.27
C TYR A 118 -13.86 13.10 -14.23
N ASP A 119 -13.30 13.36 -13.06
CA ASP A 119 -11.88 13.29 -12.78
C ASP A 119 -11.63 12.41 -11.54
N ILE A 120 -10.93 11.30 -11.78
CA ILE A 120 -10.53 10.33 -10.76
C ILE A 120 -9.72 10.95 -9.62
N ASN A 121 -9.01 12.06 -9.86
CA ASN A 121 -8.22 12.74 -8.82
C ASN A 121 -9.11 13.43 -7.78
N TYR A 122 -10.38 13.67 -8.11
CA TYR A 122 -11.38 14.27 -7.24
C TYR A 122 -12.43 13.26 -6.77
N ASP A 123 -12.34 11.98 -7.17
CA ASP A 123 -13.28 10.96 -6.74
C ASP A 123 -12.85 10.32 -5.42
N LEU A 124 -13.12 10.99 -4.31
CA LEU A 124 -12.91 10.44 -2.97
C LEU A 124 -13.91 9.31 -2.67
N GLN A 125 -15.18 9.49 -3.06
CA GLN A 125 -16.23 8.49 -2.80
C GLN A 125 -15.90 7.14 -3.42
N GLY A 126 -15.42 7.10 -4.66
CA GLY A 126 -15.03 5.89 -5.37
C GLY A 126 -13.80 5.19 -4.78
N LYS A 127 -13.08 5.82 -3.84
CA LYS A 127 -11.89 5.26 -3.17
C LYS A 127 -12.20 4.63 -1.81
N ILE A 128 -13.33 4.97 -1.20
CA ILE A 128 -13.65 4.55 0.17
C ILE A 128 -14.12 3.09 0.21
N ASN A 129 -13.53 2.30 1.10
CA ASN A 129 -13.96 0.94 1.39
C ASN A 129 -14.99 0.88 2.53
N LEU A 130 -14.87 1.78 3.51
CA LEU A 130 -15.73 1.83 4.68
C LEU A 130 -16.09 3.28 5.04
N PHE A 131 -17.37 3.60 5.01
CA PHE A 131 -17.90 4.87 5.51
C PHE A 131 -18.19 4.75 7.01
N LEU A 132 -17.74 5.72 7.80
CA LEU A 132 -17.92 5.74 9.26
C LEU A 132 -18.49 7.08 9.75
N ASN A 133 -19.16 7.02 10.90
CA ASN A 133 -19.74 8.16 11.61
C ASN A 133 -20.80 8.94 10.80
N PRO A 134 -21.91 8.29 10.35
CA PRO A 134 -23.00 8.92 9.58
C PRO A 134 -23.80 9.98 10.34
N ILE A 135 -23.52 10.15 11.63
CA ILE A 135 -24.33 10.98 12.50
C ILE A 135 -23.88 12.43 12.39
N TYR A 136 -24.80 13.28 11.95
CA TYR A 136 -24.70 14.72 11.94
C TYR A 136 -24.79 15.25 13.37
N TYR A 137 -23.74 15.94 13.83
CA TYR A 137 -23.78 16.59 15.13
C TYR A 137 -24.57 17.90 15.03
N PHE A 138 -25.79 17.92 15.61
CA PHE A 138 -26.67 19.10 15.67
C PHE A 138 -26.39 20.02 16.88
N GLY A 139 -25.34 19.75 17.67
CA GLY A 139 -24.99 20.57 18.82
C GLY A 139 -24.16 21.80 18.42
N THR A 140 -24.23 22.84 19.24
CA THR A 140 -23.53 24.12 18.99
C THR A 140 -22.05 24.09 19.36
N ASP A 141 -21.52 22.96 19.84
CA ASP A 141 -20.13 22.83 20.29
C ASP A 141 -19.58 21.43 19.97
N ALA A 142 -18.70 21.35 18.97
CA ALA A 142 -18.05 20.12 18.52
C ALA A 142 -17.19 19.44 19.62
N ASP A 143 -16.88 20.15 20.72
CA ASP A 143 -16.15 19.63 21.88
C ASP A 143 -17.04 18.98 22.95
N SER A 144 -18.37 19.11 22.85
CA SER A 144 -19.31 18.47 23.77
C SER A 144 -19.73 17.07 23.31
N SER A 145 -18.77 16.12 23.36
CA SER A 145 -18.99 14.67 23.18
C SER A 145 -19.90 14.10 24.28
N ALA A 146 -20.74 13.07 24.05
CA ALA A 146 -20.34 11.70 24.46
C ALA A 146 -21.32 10.58 24.03
N ALA A 147 -22.24 10.78 23.08
CA ALA A 147 -23.24 9.73 22.75
C ALA A 147 -22.90 8.89 21.51
N TYR A 148 -22.01 9.36 20.63
CA TYR A 148 -21.77 8.72 19.34
C TYR A 148 -20.30 8.81 18.93
N PRO A 149 -19.76 7.77 18.27
CA PRO A 149 -18.42 7.86 17.73
C PRO A 149 -18.38 8.95 16.64
N THR A 150 -17.46 9.91 16.80
CA THR A 150 -17.20 11.01 15.86
C THR A 150 -15.74 10.99 15.38
N THR A 151 -15.16 9.79 15.27
CA THR A 151 -13.75 9.57 14.95
C THR A 151 -13.30 10.27 13.66
N MET A 152 -14.13 10.25 12.62
CA MET A 152 -13.83 10.86 11.31
C MET A 152 -14.07 12.37 11.23
N TYR A 153 -14.51 13.03 12.31
CA TYR A 153 -14.73 14.49 12.36
C TYR A 153 -13.44 15.26 12.74
N PHE A 154 -12.28 14.76 12.33
CA PHE A 154 -11.03 15.42 12.61
C PHE A 154 -10.83 16.67 11.76
N ASN A 155 -10.11 17.67 12.26
CA ASN A 155 -9.96 18.98 11.61
C ASN A 155 -8.53 19.57 11.71
N GLY A 156 -7.54 18.68 11.71
CA GLY A 156 -6.12 19.05 11.56
C GLY A 156 -5.34 19.18 12.87
N ASN A 157 -5.96 19.50 14.00
CA ASN A 157 -5.28 19.62 15.30
C ASN A 157 -5.56 18.46 16.26
N ASP A 158 -6.28 17.44 15.81
CA ASP A 158 -6.57 16.25 16.60
C ASP A 158 -5.42 15.24 16.55
N ALA A 159 -5.34 14.41 17.59
CA ALA A 159 -4.56 13.18 17.53
C ALA A 159 -5.46 12.00 17.17
N ILE A 160 -4.93 11.06 16.39
CA ILE A 160 -5.63 9.87 15.93
C ILE A 160 -4.75 8.66 16.20
N THR A 161 -5.32 7.58 16.74
CA THR A 161 -4.63 6.31 16.96
C THR A 161 -5.31 5.18 16.20
N LEU A 162 -4.51 4.23 15.72
CA LEU A 162 -4.93 2.92 15.24
C LEU A 162 -4.61 1.90 16.34
N GLU A 163 -5.59 1.12 16.78
CA GLU A 163 -5.49 0.32 18.00
C GLU A 163 -6.00 -1.10 17.78
N ILE A 164 -5.42 -2.06 18.52
CA ILE A 164 -5.97 -3.41 18.64
C ILE A 164 -7.06 -3.42 19.73
N LEU A 165 -8.28 -3.78 19.34
CA LEU A 165 -9.44 -3.82 20.22
C LEU A 165 -9.24 -4.77 21.39
N GLY A 166 -9.65 -4.33 22.58
CA GLY A 166 -9.59 -5.11 23.81
C GLY A 166 -8.19 -5.25 24.43
N ALA A 167 -7.13 -4.87 23.72
CA ALA A 167 -5.76 -4.89 24.22
C ALA A 167 -5.24 -3.51 24.65
N GLY A 168 -5.84 -2.43 24.16
CA GLY A 168 -5.37 -1.06 24.40
C GLY A 168 -3.96 -0.80 23.82
N ILE A 169 -3.58 -1.58 22.80
CA ILE A 169 -2.29 -1.49 22.14
C ILE A 169 -2.45 -0.56 20.94
N VAL A 170 -1.72 0.55 20.94
CA VAL A 170 -1.58 1.43 19.78
C VAL A 170 -0.64 0.76 18.79
N VAL A 171 -1.05 0.72 17.53
CA VAL A 171 -0.30 0.18 16.40
C VAL A 171 0.34 1.31 15.61
N ASP A 172 -0.38 2.41 15.46
CA ASP A 172 0.09 3.62 14.80
C ASP A 172 -0.67 4.85 15.32
N LEU A 173 -0.14 6.04 15.06
CA LEU A 173 -0.78 7.29 15.40
C LEU A 173 -0.42 8.45 14.45
N ILE A 174 -1.27 9.46 14.46
CA ILE A 174 -1.06 10.77 13.84
C ILE A 174 -1.28 11.81 14.94
N GLY A 175 -0.35 12.72 15.12
CA GLY A 175 -0.38 13.71 16.19
C GLY A 175 0.15 13.18 17.53
N LYS A 176 -0.16 13.89 18.61
CA LYS A 176 0.24 13.55 19.97
C LYS A 176 -0.96 13.65 20.90
N VAL A 177 -1.31 12.53 21.53
CA VAL A 177 -2.44 12.47 22.45
C VAL A 177 -2.16 13.32 23.69
N GLY A 178 -3.12 14.18 24.06
CA GLY A 178 -2.98 15.09 25.21
C GLY A 178 -2.27 16.42 24.90
N GLU A 179 -1.97 16.72 23.64
CA GLU A 179 -1.38 17.99 23.22
C GLU A 179 -2.20 18.64 22.11
N ASP A 180 -2.49 19.92 22.26
CA ASP A 180 -3.14 20.74 21.24
C ASP A 180 -2.06 21.52 20.47
N PRO A 181 -1.86 21.24 19.17
CA PRO A 181 -0.89 21.96 18.35
C PRO A 181 -1.42 23.34 17.86
N GLY A 182 -2.61 23.75 18.31
CA GLY A 182 -3.30 24.93 17.84
C GLY A 182 -4.20 24.58 16.66
N ALA A 183 -3.92 25.11 15.46
CA ALA A 183 -4.76 24.87 14.29
C ALA A 183 -4.35 23.62 13.48
N SER A 184 -3.11 23.16 13.62
CA SER A 184 -2.52 22.10 12.81
C SER A 184 -1.26 21.59 13.50
N TRP A 185 -0.92 20.31 13.33
CA TRP A 185 0.46 19.86 13.51
C TRP A 185 1.35 20.57 12.49
N THR A 186 2.57 20.95 12.90
CA THR A 186 3.45 21.81 12.11
C THR A 186 4.87 21.26 12.03
N ASP A 187 5.64 21.73 11.05
CA ASP A 187 7.08 21.56 11.04
C ASP A 187 7.79 22.56 11.97
N SER A 188 9.12 22.50 11.99
CA SER A 188 9.95 23.39 12.81
C SER A 188 9.81 24.89 12.47
N ASP A 189 9.33 25.21 11.27
CA ASP A 189 9.13 26.59 10.81
C ASP A 189 7.70 27.07 11.10
N GLY A 190 6.83 26.19 11.61
CA GLY A 190 5.43 26.49 11.95
C GLY A 190 4.47 26.40 10.76
N ASN A 191 4.88 25.82 9.63
CA ASN A 191 3.96 25.62 8.51
C ASN A 191 2.93 24.55 8.85
N TYR A 192 1.70 24.68 8.36
CA TYR A 192 0.65 23.69 8.60
C TYR A 192 0.90 22.44 7.77
N TRP A 193 0.69 21.28 8.40
CA TRP A 193 0.88 19.97 7.77
C TRP A 193 -0.40 19.17 7.70
N THR A 194 -1.26 19.25 8.72
CA THR A 194 -2.46 18.40 8.84
C THR A 194 -3.75 19.15 8.56
N LYS A 195 -3.80 20.47 8.71
CA LYS A 195 -4.99 21.26 8.37
C LYS A 195 -5.00 21.65 6.89
N ASP A 196 -6.08 21.36 6.19
CA ASP A 196 -6.31 21.60 4.76
C ASP A 196 -5.22 20.92 3.90
N HIS A 197 -4.88 19.68 4.25
CA HIS A 197 -3.80 18.91 3.65
C HIS A 197 -4.14 17.42 3.53
N THR A 198 -3.55 16.80 2.49
CA THR A 198 -3.41 15.34 2.42
C THR A 198 -1.99 14.98 2.83
N LEU A 199 -1.83 14.17 3.88
CA LEU A 199 -0.55 13.59 4.25
C LEU A 199 -0.41 12.19 3.65
N ARG A 200 0.70 11.95 2.95
CA ARG A 200 1.07 10.62 2.45
C ARG A 200 2.28 10.08 3.19
N ARG A 201 2.19 8.85 3.67
CA ARG A 201 3.29 8.19 4.37
C ARG A 201 4.44 7.93 3.39
N LYS A 202 5.67 8.19 3.81
CA LYS A 202 6.86 7.92 2.99
C LYS A 202 7.11 6.42 2.84
N ASP A 203 7.65 6.04 1.69
CA ASP A 203 7.88 4.63 1.31
C ASP A 203 8.87 3.86 2.20
N ASN A 204 9.69 4.60 2.95
CA ASN A 204 10.72 4.07 3.84
C ASN A 204 10.22 3.92 5.28
N ILE A 205 8.98 4.31 5.56
CA ILE A 205 8.32 4.03 6.83
C ILE A 205 7.72 2.63 6.73
N LEU A 206 8.21 1.74 7.59
CA LEU A 206 7.93 0.31 7.51
C LEU A 206 6.92 -0.15 8.57
N SER A 207 6.79 0.63 9.65
CA SER A 207 5.93 0.37 10.80
C SER A 207 5.35 1.67 11.33
N GLY A 208 4.18 1.59 11.96
CA GLY A 208 3.57 2.71 12.67
C GLY A 208 4.27 3.09 13.97
N VAL A 209 3.93 4.26 14.48
CA VAL A 209 4.36 4.76 15.80
C VAL A 209 3.42 4.20 16.86
N ASN A 210 3.90 3.28 17.68
CA ASN A 210 3.09 2.55 18.67
C ASN A 210 3.13 3.15 20.09
N LEU A 211 3.78 4.30 20.27
CA LEU A 211 3.89 5.00 21.55
C LEU A 211 3.62 6.49 21.36
N ASN A 212 2.86 7.08 22.28
CA ASN A 212 2.59 8.51 22.25
C ASN A 212 3.91 9.30 22.27
N PRO A 213 4.22 10.10 21.24
CA PRO A 213 5.55 10.68 21.09
C PRO A 213 5.78 11.83 22.07
N THR A 214 7.04 12.14 22.35
CA THR A 214 7.40 13.36 23.10
C THR A 214 7.15 14.62 22.27
N LEU A 215 7.33 14.52 20.96
CA LEU A 215 7.07 15.55 19.96
C LEU A 215 6.54 14.85 18.70
N PHE A 216 5.42 15.30 18.16
CA PHE A 216 4.97 14.86 16.85
C PHE A 216 5.54 15.80 15.77
N ASP A 217 6.52 15.31 15.02
CA ASP A 217 7.09 15.99 13.86
C ASP A 217 6.64 15.24 12.60
N PRO A 218 5.65 15.77 11.84
CA PRO A 218 5.11 15.09 10.67
C PRO A 218 6.16 14.93 9.56
N THR A 219 7.20 15.78 9.52
CA THR A 219 8.23 15.76 8.47
C THR A 219 9.06 14.49 8.48
N LEU A 220 9.08 13.74 9.59
CA LEU A 220 9.85 12.52 9.71
C LEU A 220 9.25 11.37 8.90
N GLU A 221 7.92 11.30 8.82
CA GLU A 221 7.22 10.12 8.32
C GLU A 221 6.25 10.42 7.16
N TRP A 222 5.92 11.68 6.95
CA TRP A 222 4.89 12.11 6.00
C TRP A 222 5.44 13.09 4.97
N ASP A 223 4.83 13.07 3.80
CA ASP A 223 4.86 14.13 2.80
C ASP A 223 3.51 14.85 2.82
N SER A 224 3.52 16.19 2.86
CA SER A 224 2.28 16.99 2.85
C SER A 224 1.96 17.46 1.43
N LEU A 225 0.71 17.24 1.02
CA LEU A 225 0.14 17.60 -0.27
C LEU A 225 -1.03 18.58 -0.06
N PRO A 226 -1.40 19.37 -1.08
CA PRO A 226 -2.55 20.26 -0.98
C PRO A 226 -3.85 19.53 -0.59
N ALA A 227 -4.77 20.24 0.06
CA ALA A 227 -6.13 19.77 0.33
C ALA A 227 -6.76 19.09 -0.89
N ASN A 228 -7.56 18.06 -0.61
CA ASN A 228 -8.31 17.30 -1.61
C ASN A 228 -7.46 16.60 -2.68
N THR A 229 -6.24 16.18 -2.33
CA THR A 229 -5.45 15.28 -3.17
C THR A 229 -5.85 13.84 -2.85
N PHE A 230 -6.49 13.12 -3.78
CA PHE A 230 -6.98 11.74 -3.56
C PHE A 230 -6.34 10.68 -4.46
N ASN A 231 -5.49 11.11 -5.39
CA ASN A 231 -4.94 10.24 -6.44
C ASN A 231 -4.07 9.08 -5.96
N GLY A 232 -3.57 9.12 -4.72
CA GLY A 232 -2.82 8.01 -4.11
C GLY A 232 -3.68 7.04 -3.31
N LEU A 233 -4.90 7.42 -2.94
CA LEU A 233 -5.80 6.54 -2.20
C LEU A 233 -6.07 5.26 -3.00
N GLY A 234 -6.06 4.14 -2.27
CA GLY A 234 -6.12 2.78 -2.79
C GLY A 234 -4.75 2.16 -3.08
N THR A 235 -3.64 2.87 -2.85
CA THR A 235 -2.28 2.39 -3.12
C THR A 235 -1.25 2.96 -2.13
N HIS A 236 -0.28 2.15 -1.72
CA HIS A 236 0.85 2.63 -0.94
C HIS A 236 2.13 1.90 -1.34
N ASP A 237 3.15 2.66 -1.76
CA ASP A 237 4.48 2.12 -2.00
C ASP A 237 5.20 1.98 -0.65
N CYS A 238 5.57 0.75 -0.29
CA CYS A 238 6.31 0.49 0.92
C CYS A 238 7.53 -0.37 0.62
N LYS A 239 8.66 -0.04 1.25
CA LYS A 239 9.89 -0.85 1.21
C LYS A 239 9.79 -2.10 2.09
N CYS A 240 8.62 -2.38 2.67
CA CYS A 240 8.32 -3.61 3.37
C CYS A 240 8.29 -4.79 2.43
N GLY A 241 9.28 -5.66 2.61
CA GLY A 241 9.68 -6.48 1.50
C GLY A 241 10.24 -5.54 0.44
N SER A 242 11.53 -5.21 0.58
CA SER A 242 12.32 -5.08 -0.64
C SER A 242 11.91 -6.30 -1.44
N SER A 243 11.24 -6.05 -2.56
CA SER A 243 11.38 -6.89 -3.69
C SER A 243 12.89 -6.88 -3.97
N ASN A 244 13.64 -7.66 -3.21
CA ASN A 244 14.13 -8.88 -3.76
C ASN A 244 13.01 -9.46 -4.65
N ILE A 245 12.86 -8.87 -5.83
CA ILE A 245 13.33 -9.55 -7.00
C ILE A 245 14.75 -10.07 -6.64
N SER A 246 14.82 -11.09 -5.76
CA SER A 246 15.06 -12.41 -6.24
C SER A 246 14.25 -12.47 -7.54
N GLU A 247 14.87 -11.95 -8.60
CA GLU A 247 14.97 -12.73 -9.80
C GLU A 247 15.23 -14.08 -9.18
N ILE A 248 14.23 -14.94 -9.26
CA ILE A 248 14.56 -16.33 -9.23
C ILE A 248 15.47 -16.45 -10.44
N ASN A 249 16.75 -16.12 -10.27
CA ASN A 249 17.87 -16.42 -11.13
C ASN A 249 18.16 -17.92 -10.87
N SER A 250 17.06 -18.69 -10.83
CA SER A 250 16.92 -20.11 -11.04
C SER A 250 16.17 -20.37 -12.34
N ASP A 251 15.91 -19.32 -13.14
CA ASP A 251 15.68 -19.50 -14.55
C ASP A 251 16.79 -20.35 -15.16
N PHE A 252 16.38 -21.34 -15.93
CA PHE A 252 17.31 -22.23 -16.59
C PHE A 252 17.95 -21.49 -17.78
N LYS A 253 19.23 -21.79 -18.03
CA LYS A 253 19.95 -21.30 -19.20
C LYS A 253 19.56 -22.15 -20.40
N ILE A 254 19.29 -21.52 -21.53
CA ILE A 254 19.03 -22.18 -22.80
C ILE A 254 19.90 -21.53 -23.87
N TYR A 255 20.71 -22.33 -24.56
CA TYR A 255 21.66 -21.82 -25.56
C TYR A 255 21.98 -22.88 -26.62
N PRO A 256 22.37 -22.47 -27.84
CA PRO A 256 22.31 -21.09 -28.32
C PRO A 256 20.86 -20.65 -28.51
N ASN A 257 20.62 -19.34 -28.45
CA ASN A 257 19.34 -18.73 -28.80
C ASN A 257 19.66 -17.37 -29.46
N PRO A 258 19.44 -17.19 -30.78
CA PRO A 258 18.83 -18.16 -31.71
C PRO A 258 19.65 -19.44 -31.93
N VAL A 259 19.01 -20.51 -32.42
CA VAL A 259 19.63 -21.80 -32.77
C VAL A 259 19.29 -22.18 -34.21
N ARG A 260 20.27 -22.73 -34.95
CA ARG A 260 20.05 -23.22 -36.32
C ARG A 260 19.45 -24.64 -36.29
N MET A 261 18.57 -24.97 -37.24
CA MET A 261 17.85 -26.26 -37.27
C MET A 261 18.72 -27.53 -37.20
N LYS A 262 19.99 -27.48 -37.62
CA LYS A 262 20.95 -28.62 -37.52
C LYS A 262 21.76 -28.66 -36.22
N GLU A 263 21.61 -27.67 -35.37
CA GLU A 263 22.32 -27.57 -34.10
C GLU A 263 21.49 -28.16 -32.96
N LYS A 264 22.13 -28.35 -31.81
CA LYS A 264 21.48 -28.85 -30.60
C LYS A 264 21.24 -27.70 -29.63
N VAL A 265 20.14 -27.79 -28.89
CA VAL A 265 19.83 -26.83 -27.82
C VAL A 265 20.29 -27.41 -26.49
N PHE A 266 21.06 -26.64 -25.75
CA PHE A 266 21.57 -26.99 -24.43
C PHE A 266 20.77 -26.26 -23.35
N ILE A 267 20.29 -27.01 -22.38
CA ILE A 267 19.52 -26.51 -21.25
C ILE A 267 20.29 -26.83 -19.97
N SER A 268 20.53 -25.82 -19.13
CA SER A 268 21.17 -25.98 -17.83
C SER A 268 20.30 -25.37 -16.74
N ASN A 269 19.94 -26.16 -15.73
CA ASN A 269 19.09 -25.76 -14.62
C ASN A 269 19.81 -26.01 -13.29
N LYS A 270 19.46 -25.22 -12.26
CA LYS A 270 20.04 -25.39 -10.92
C LYS A 270 19.64 -26.73 -10.28
N TYR A 271 18.41 -27.17 -10.52
CA TYR A 271 17.85 -28.41 -9.97
C TYR A 271 17.64 -29.47 -11.06
N THR A 272 17.50 -30.71 -10.63
CA THR A 272 17.18 -31.82 -11.52
C THR A 272 15.86 -31.57 -12.22
N VAL A 273 15.91 -31.60 -13.55
CA VAL A 273 14.74 -31.43 -14.39
C VAL A 273 14.02 -32.76 -14.52
N ASN A 274 12.72 -32.77 -14.24
CA ASN A 274 11.87 -33.95 -14.34
C ASN A 274 11.25 -34.08 -15.74
N GLU A 275 10.89 -32.95 -16.35
CA GLU A 275 10.17 -32.92 -17.63
C GLU A 275 10.46 -31.62 -18.39
N ILE A 276 10.54 -31.72 -19.72
CA ILE A 276 10.53 -30.60 -20.65
C ILE A 276 9.42 -30.80 -21.67
N ASN A 277 8.58 -29.79 -21.81
CA ASN A 277 7.54 -29.66 -22.82
C ASN A 277 7.90 -28.52 -23.78
N ILE A 278 7.78 -28.74 -25.08
CA ILE A 278 8.07 -27.73 -26.10
C ILE A 278 6.81 -27.45 -26.90
N TYR A 279 6.42 -26.18 -26.99
CA TYR A 279 5.24 -25.71 -27.70
C TYR A 279 5.65 -24.81 -28.86
N ASN A 280 4.88 -24.79 -29.94
CA ASN A 280 5.05 -23.79 -31.00
C ASN A 280 4.29 -22.49 -30.66
N GLN A 281 4.40 -21.48 -31.53
CA GLN A 281 3.70 -20.19 -31.41
C GLN A 281 2.16 -20.26 -31.39
N LEU A 282 1.56 -21.40 -31.80
CA LEU A 282 0.11 -21.62 -31.72
C LEU A 282 -0.29 -22.32 -30.40
N GLY A 283 0.64 -22.54 -29.48
CA GLY A 283 0.43 -23.28 -28.24
C GLY A 283 0.32 -24.80 -28.41
N LYS A 284 0.56 -25.34 -29.62
CA LYS A 284 0.54 -26.78 -29.86
C LYS A 284 1.79 -27.41 -29.24
N LEU A 285 1.59 -28.44 -28.42
CA LEU A 285 2.67 -29.28 -27.88
C LEU A 285 3.35 -30.06 -29.02
N ILE A 286 4.64 -29.82 -29.20
CA ILE A 286 5.50 -30.44 -30.21
C ILE A 286 6.24 -31.65 -29.64
N SER A 287 6.71 -31.54 -28.39
CA SER A 287 7.49 -32.60 -27.75
C SER A 287 7.33 -32.57 -26.23
N THR A 288 7.35 -33.75 -25.62
CA THR A 288 7.44 -33.96 -24.16
C THR A 288 8.52 -34.98 -23.90
N ASN A 289 9.51 -34.62 -23.08
CA ASN A 289 10.60 -35.52 -22.69
C ASN A 289 10.81 -35.47 -21.18
N LYS A 290 11.06 -36.62 -20.57
CA LYS A 290 11.38 -36.73 -19.14
C LYS A 290 12.89 -36.85 -18.95
N TYR A 291 13.38 -36.21 -17.90
CA TYR A 291 14.79 -36.18 -17.57
C TYR A 291 15.01 -36.48 -16.09
N ASN A 292 16.27 -36.72 -15.74
CA ASN A 292 16.76 -36.79 -14.37
C ASN A 292 18.17 -36.18 -14.32
N SER A 293 18.30 -34.99 -14.91
CA SER A 293 19.58 -34.28 -15.07
C SER A 293 19.38 -32.78 -14.94
N ASN A 294 20.45 -32.09 -14.57
CA ASN A 294 20.52 -30.63 -14.50
C ASN A 294 21.02 -30.03 -15.82
N ASN A 295 21.66 -30.83 -16.67
CA ASN A 295 22.12 -30.44 -18.00
C ASN A 295 21.48 -31.35 -19.04
N ILE A 296 20.79 -30.77 -20.00
CA ILE A 296 19.97 -31.46 -21.01
C ILE A 296 20.38 -30.98 -22.39
N ILE A 297 20.39 -31.93 -23.32
CA ILE A 297 20.56 -31.67 -24.74
C ILE A 297 19.23 -32.00 -25.40
N VAL A 298 18.63 -31.01 -26.06
CA VAL A 298 17.39 -31.14 -26.81
C VAL A 298 17.74 -31.23 -28.29
N ASP A 299 17.25 -32.30 -28.93
CA ASP A 299 17.31 -32.47 -30.37
C ASP A 299 16.12 -31.74 -31.02
N ILE A 300 16.43 -30.80 -31.91
CA ILE A 300 15.46 -29.98 -32.64
C ILE A 300 15.51 -30.24 -34.16
N SER A 301 16.19 -31.30 -34.61
CA SER A 301 16.41 -31.59 -36.03
C SER A 301 15.11 -31.74 -36.86
N ASN A 302 14.00 -32.10 -36.22
CA ASN A 302 12.70 -32.27 -36.85
C ASN A 302 11.78 -31.03 -36.73
N PHE A 303 12.29 -29.91 -36.20
CA PHE A 303 11.50 -28.71 -35.96
C PHE A 303 11.65 -27.76 -37.16
N THR A 304 10.62 -26.96 -37.44
CA THR A 304 10.69 -25.91 -38.46
C THR A 304 11.28 -24.63 -37.87
N SER A 305 11.74 -23.69 -38.70
CA SER A 305 12.09 -22.36 -38.21
C SER A 305 10.87 -21.65 -37.62
N GLY A 306 11.10 -20.82 -36.61
CA GLY A 306 10.04 -20.13 -35.88
C GLY A 306 10.33 -19.98 -34.38
N ILE A 307 9.30 -19.58 -33.64
CA ILE A 307 9.38 -19.34 -32.20
C ILE A 307 8.78 -20.53 -31.45
N TYR A 308 9.52 -21.01 -30.44
CA TYR A 308 9.09 -22.11 -29.58
C TYR A 308 9.20 -21.73 -28.11
N PHE A 309 8.27 -22.23 -27.30
CA PHE A 309 8.27 -22.08 -25.86
C PHE A 309 8.69 -23.40 -25.21
N VAL A 310 9.76 -23.36 -24.43
CA VAL A 310 10.30 -24.47 -23.67
C VAL A 310 9.84 -24.33 -22.22
N SER A 311 8.94 -25.21 -21.79
CA SER A 311 8.46 -25.33 -20.42
C SER A 311 9.22 -26.45 -19.72
N LEU A 312 9.90 -26.12 -18.62
CA LEU A 312 10.74 -27.01 -17.83
C LEU A 312 10.11 -27.18 -16.46
N LYS A 313 9.97 -28.43 -16.01
CA LYS A 313 9.48 -28.77 -14.67
C LYS A 313 10.60 -29.36 -13.82
N ASP A 314 10.81 -28.78 -12.65
CA ASP A 314 11.69 -29.30 -11.60
C ASP A 314 10.95 -29.36 -10.25
N GLN A 315 11.67 -29.69 -9.18
CA GLN A 315 11.12 -29.74 -7.82
C GLN A 315 10.60 -28.39 -7.29
N THR A 316 11.01 -27.26 -7.89
CA THR A 316 10.60 -25.91 -7.48
C THR A 316 9.37 -25.40 -8.24
N GLY A 317 8.98 -26.06 -9.34
CA GLY A 317 7.81 -25.70 -10.13
C GLY A 317 8.06 -25.80 -11.63
N ILE A 318 7.29 -25.02 -12.39
CA ILE A 318 7.38 -24.94 -13.85
C ILE A 318 7.98 -23.57 -14.24
N LYS A 319 8.99 -23.58 -15.10
CA LYS A 319 9.67 -22.40 -15.65
C LYS A 319 9.61 -22.43 -17.17
N THR A 320 9.50 -21.27 -17.83
CA THR A 320 9.38 -21.21 -19.30
C THR A 320 10.42 -20.26 -19.92
N ARG A 321 10.99 -20.67 -21.06
CA ARG A 321 11.87 -19.84 -21.90
C ARG A 321 11.50 -19.95 -23.37
N THR A 322 11.70 -18.87 -24.10
CA THR A 322 11.51 -18.83 -25.54
C THR A 322 12.83 -19.15 -26.25
N ILE A 323 12.75 -19.94 -27.32
CA ILE A 323 13.85 -20.13 -28.27
C ILE A 323 13.41 -19.74 -29.67
N VAL A 324 14.35 -19.15 -30.42
CA VAL A 324 14.19 -18.79 -31.82
C VAL A 324 14.97 -19.79 -32.67
N LEU A 325 14.26 -20.50 -33.54
CA LEU A 325 14.85 -21.42 -34.51
C LEU A 325 14.97 -20.72 -35.86
N GLU A 326 16.19 -20.65 -36.37
CA GLU A 326 16.50 -20.07 -37.68
C GLU A 326 16.79 -21.16 -38.71
N ASN A 327 16.51 -20.85 -39.98
CA ASN A 327 16.95 -21.69 -41.08
C ASN A 327 18.48 -21.77 -41.10
N GLU A 328 19.01 -22.79 -41.78
CA GLU A 328 20.46 -22.95 -42.00
C GLU A 328 21.11 -21.75 -42.72
#